data_AF-A0A7V0J2F9-F1
#
_entry.id   AF-A0A7V0J2F9-F1
#
_cell.length_a   1.000
_cell.length_b   1.000
_cell.length_c   1.000
_cell.angle_alpha   90.00
_cell.angle_beta   90.00
_cell.angle_gamma   90.00
#
_symmetry.space_group_name_H-M   'P 1'
#
loop_
_entity.id
_entity.type
_entity.pdbx_description
1 polymer ?
#
loop_
_entity_poly.entity_id
_entity_poly.type
_entity_poly.pdbx_seq_one_letter_code
_entity_poly.pdbx_strand_id
1 'polypeptide(L)'
;MAVLADVLTGLRALIALLLVAMVGQGRLETAAALLATAWLTDFFDGKSARAASRPTHLGQWDLQSDTLVGAGLMVGLALGGYVGWGVALLVVVVLGGGWIALGNDSLSSALQAIAYGSFMWLAYSRSIGGWWLPPVVILIIATLSWQRFTHDSIPGFLGGVGDLYSAARRFVERTS
;
A
#
# COMPACT_ATOMS: atom_id res chain seq x y z
N MET A 1 -24.69 1.78 2.88
CA MET A 1 -23.58 0.83 3.07
C MET A 1 -22.73 0.68 1.80
N ALA A 2 -23.27 0.25 0.64
CA ALA A 2 -22.49 0.16 -0.61
C ALA A 2 -21.92 1.50 -1.10
N VAL A 3 -22.73 2.56 -1.14
CA VAL A 3 -22.29 3.91 -1.53
C VAL A 3 -21.15 4.46 -0.65
N LEU A 4 -21.09 4.07 0.62
CA LEU A 4 -20.03 4.52 1.52
C LEU A 4 -18.68 3.89 1.14
N ALA A 5 -18.66 2.59 0.82
CA ALA A 5 -17.46 1.90 0.36
C ALA A 5 -16.97 2.44 -1.00
N ASP A 6 -17.89 2.74 -1.93
CA ASP A 6 -17.56 3.33 -3.23
C ASP A 6 -16.93 4.73 -3.08
N VAL A 7 -17.47 5.55 -2.18
CA VAL A 7 -16.91 6.87 -1.86
C VAL A 7 -15.53 6.76 -1.20
N LEU A 8 -15.33 5.80 -0.29
CA LEU A 8 -14.03 5.59 0.37
C LEU A 8 -12.96 5.06 -0.61
N THR A 9 -13.36 4.24 -1.57
CA THR A 9 -12.47 3.75 -2.65
C THR A 9 -12.09 4.88 -3.60
N GLY A 10 -13.06 5.67 -4.05
CA GLY A 10 -12.80 6.88 -4.86
C GLY A 10 -11.93 7.91 -4.13
N LEU A 11 -12.14 8.06 -2.82
CA LEU A 11 -11.31 8.88 -1.96
C LEU A 11 -9.86 8.37 -1.91
N ARG A 12 -9.63 7.05 -1.86
CA ARG A 12 -8.28 6.48 -1.89
C ARG A 12 -7.55 6.74 -3.20
N ALA A 13 -8.24 6.65 -4.34
CA ALA A 13 -7.67 7.04 -5.63
C ALA A 13 -7.31 8.54 -5.67
N LEU A 14 -8.17 9.41 -5.11
CA LEU A 14 -7.87 10.83 -4.96
C LEU A 14 -6.67 11.05 -4.02
N ILE A 15 -6.60 10.35 -2.89
CA ILE A 15 -5.47 10.43 -1.95
C ILE A 15 -4.18 10.00 -2.63
N ALA A 16 -4.19 8.95 -3.47
CA ALA A 16 -3.01 8.54 -4.22
C ALA A 16 -2.47 9.68 -5.11
N LEU A 17 -3.35 10.39 -5.84
CA LEU A 17 -2.98 11.55 -6.65
C LEU A 17 -2.48 12.73 -5.80
N LEU A 18 -3.13 12.98 -4.66
CA LEU A 18 -2.71 14.03 -3.73
C LEU A 18 -1.35 13.70 -3.10
N LEU A 19 -1.06 12.44 -2.78
CA LEU A 19 0.25 12.02 -2.27
C LEU A 19 1.36 12.25 -3.28
N VAL A 20 1.13 11.93 -4.57
CA VAL A 20 2.07 12.27 -5.66
C VAL A 20 2.40 13.76 -5.63
N ALA A 21 1.37 14.62 -5.61
CA ALA A 21 1.53 16.06 -5.65
C ALA A 21 2.19 16.61 -4.37
N MET A 22 1.74 16.21 -3.19
CA MET A 22 2.24 16.74 -1.92
C MET A 22 3.67 16.31 -1.65
N VAL A 23 4.02 15.04 -1.90
CA VAL A 23 5.41 14.58 -1.75
C VAL A 23 6.30 15.21 -2.82
N GLY A 24 5.83 15.28 -4.08
CA GLY A 24 6.56 15.92 -5.17
C GLY A 24 6.87 17.40 -4.91
N GLN A 25 5.97 18.12 -4.24
CA GLN A 25 6.16 19.52 -3.83
C GLN A 25 6.92 19.69 -2.50
N GLY A 26 7.34 18.59 -1.86
CA GLY A 26 8.01 18.63 -0.55
C GLY A 26 7.11 18.98 0.64
N ARG A 27 5.78 18.92 0.47
CA ARG A 27 4.78 19.13 1.54
C ARG A 27 4.59 17.86 2.37
N LEU A 28 5.66 17.40 3.00
CA LEU A 28 5.75 16.08 3.63
C LEU A 28 4.79 15.91 4.82
N GLU A 29 4.52 16.97 5.58
CA GLU A 29 3.59 16.90 6.73
C GLU A 29 2.15 16.64 6.25
N THR A 30 1.73 17.33 5.19
CA THR A 30 0.44 17.10 4.54
C THR A 30 0.37 15.68 3.96
N ALA A 31 1.46 15.21 3.35
CA ALA A 31 1.52 13.83 2.85
C ALA A 31 1.42 12.79 3.98
N ALA A 32 2.03 13.03 5.14
CA ALA A 32 1.93 12.14 6.30
C ALA A 32 0.49 12.07 6.84
N ALA A 33 -0.20 13.21 6.92
CA ALA A 33 -1.61 13.25 7.29
C ALA A 33 -2.52 12.55 6.26
N LEU A 34 -2.26 12.73 4.97
CA LEU A 34 -2.98 12.05 3.89
C LEU A 34 -2.79 10.54 3.94
N LEU A 35 -1.56 10.06 4.14
CA LEU A 35 -1.25 8.63 4.26
C LEU A 35 -1.94 8.01 5.48
N ALA A 36 -1.86 8.69 6.63
CA ALA A 36 -2.57 8.27 7.84
C ALA A 36 -4.09 8.22 7.63
N THR A 37 -4.64 9.20 6.90
CA THR A 37 -6.07 9.24 6.56
C THR A 37 -6.45 8.06 5.67
N ALA A 38 -5.65 7.75 4.63
CA ALA A 38 -5.89 6.61 3.75
C ALA A 38 -6.00 5.29 4.55
N TRP A 39 -5.05 5.05 5.45
CA TRP A 39 -5.05 3.84 6.30
C TRP A 39 -6.24 3.79 7.25
N LEU A 40 -6.63 4.92 7.86
CA LEU A 40 -7.82 4.97 8.71
C LEU A 40 -9.09 4.68 7.90
N THR A 41 -9.22 5.28 6.71
CA THR A 41 -10.40 5.05 5.85
C THR A 41 -10.50 3.60 5.39
N ASP A 42 -9.37 2.96 5.06
CA ASP A 42 -9.32 1.54 4.71
C ASP A 42 -9.78 0.66 5.88
N PHE A 43 -9.24 0.91 7.07
CA PHE A 43 -9.61 0.15 8.28
C PHE A 43 -11.11 0.27 8.62
N PHE A 44 -11.68 1.48 8.52
CA PHE A 44 -13.10 1.71 8.77
C PHE A 44 -14.00 1.11 7.68
N ASP A 45 -13.56 1.13 6.42
CA ASP A 45 -14.29 0.49 5.33
C ASP A 45 -14.37 -1.02 5.55
N GLY A 46 -13.23 -1.66 5.86
CA GLY A 46 -13.18 -3.09 6.19
C GLY A 46 -14.08 -3.47 7.38
N LYS A 47 -14.16 -2.63 8.43
CA LYS A 47 -15.09 -2.86 9.56
C LYS A 47 -16.55 -2.72 9.15
N SER A 48 -16.88 -1.70 8.36
CA SER A 48 -18.25 -1.43 7.90
C SER A 48 -18.76 -2.52 6.96
N ALA A 49 -17.90 -3.01 6.06
CA ALA A 49 -18.20 -4.11 5.14
C ALA A 49 -18.48 -5.43 5.89
N ARG A 50 -17.81 -5.71 7.01
CA ARG A 50 -18.06 -6.91 7.82
C ARG A 50 -19.33 -6.83 8.66
N ALA A 51 -19.69 -5.63 9.14
CA ALA A 51 -20.93 -5.42 9.90
C ALA A 51 -22.19 -5.56 9.02
N ALA A 52 -22.06 -5.31 7.71
CA ALA A 52 -23.10 -5.59 6.74
C ALA A 52 -22.91 -7.03 6.22
N SER A 53 -23.76 -7.98 6.59
CA SER A 53 -23.65 -9.42 6.26
C SER A 53 -23.81 -9.78 4.77
N ARG A 54 -23.29 -8.98 3.84
CA ARG A 54 -23.30 -9.19 2.39
C ARG A 54 -21.92 -8.88 1.80
N PRO A 55 -21.42 -9.67 0.84
CA PRO A 55 -20.21 -9.34 0.10
C PRO A 55 -20.38 -7.95 -0.54
N THR A 56 -19.49 -7.00 -0.23
CA THR A 56 -19.49 -5.70 -0.91
C THR A 56 -18.90 -5.87 -2.31
N HIS A 57 -19.55 -5.28 -3.32
CA HIS A 57 -19.11 -5.35 -4.73
C HIS A 57 -17.69 -4.80 -4.95
N LEU A 58 -17.19 -3.94 -4.04
CA LEU A 58 -15.88 -3.31 -4.14
C LEU A 58 -14.79 -3.85 -3.19
N GLY A 59 -15.06 -4.87 -2.35
CA GLY A 59 -13.99 -5.54 -1.59
C GLY A 59 -12.90 -6.16 -2.48
N GLN A 60 -13.22 -6.35 -3.76
CA GLN A 60 -12.32 -6.80 -4.83
C GLN A 60 -11.34 -5.72 -5.31
N TRP A 61 -11.55 -4.45 -4.94
CA TRP A 61 -10.78 -3.28 -5.40
C TRP A 61 -9.90 -2.67 -4.30
N ASP A 62 -9.94 -3.25 -3.10
CA ASP A 62 -9.20 -2.80 -1.91
C ASP A 62 -7.68 -2.85 -2.19
N LEU A 63 -7.22 -4.00 -2.69
CA LEU A 63 -5.83 -4.21 -3.07
C LEU A 63 -5.38 -3.26 -4.18
N GLN A 64 -6.22 -3.01 -5.18
CA GLN A 64 -5.95 -2.09 -6.29
C GLN A 64 -5.76 -0.67 -5.75
N SER A 65 -6.64 -0.24 -4.85
CA SER A 65 -6.62 1.09 -4.26
C SER A 65 -5.37 1.28 -3.40
N ASP A 66 -5.01 0.30 -2.59
CA ASP A 66 -3.82 0.35 -1.76
C ASP A 66 -2.53 0.29 -2.59
N THR A 67 -2.54 -0.49 -3.68
CA THR A 67 -1.45 -0.52 -4.66
C THR A 67 -1.28 0.85 -5.32
N LEU A 68 -2.38 1.52 -5.68
CA LEU A 68 -2.34 2.87 -6.24
C LEU A 68 -1.79 3.89 -5.25
N VAL A 69 -2.15 3.80 -3.98
CA VAL A 69 -1.60 4.65 -2.91
C VAL A 69 -0.10 4.43 -2.76
N GLY A 70 0.36 3.17 -2.69
CA GLY A 70 1.78 2.82 -2.64
C GLY A 70 2.55 3.30 -3.89
N ALA A 71 2.00 3.09 -5.08
CA ALA A 71 2.62 3.49 -6.34
C ALA A 71 2.69 5.02 -6.47
N GLY A 72 1.59 5.71 -6.14
CA GLY A 72 1.53 7.17 -6.12
C GLY A 72 2.53 7.77 -5.12
N LEU A 73 2.66 7.17 -3.94
CA LEU A 73 3.67 7.59 -2.97
C LEU A 73 5.10 7.42 -3.51
N MET A 74 5.39 6.30 -4.17
CA MET A 74 6.70 6.06 -4.78
C MET A 74 7.01 7.05 -5.90
N VAL A 75 6.03 7.37 -6.75
CA VAL A 75 6.16 8.39 -7.79
C VAL A 75 6.36 9.79 -7.17
N GLY A 76 5.62 10.12 -6.11
CA GLY A 76 5.80 11.36 -5.36
C GLY A 76 7.21 11.49 -4.77
N LEU A 77 7.75 10.42 -4.20
CA LEU A 77 9.13 10.37 -3.68
C LEU A 77 10.17 10.63 -4.79
N ALA A 78 9.92 10.14 -6.00
CA ALA A 78 10.77 10.39 -7.16
C ALA A 78 10.67 11.84 -7.65
N LEU A 79 9.46 12.37 -7.77
CA LEU A 79 9.22 13.77 -8.16
C LEU A 79 9.87 14.76 -7.19
N GLY A 80 9.81 14.47 -5.89
CA GLY A 80 10.43 15.29 -4.84
C GLY A 80 11.96 15.14 -4.77
N GLY A 81 12.56 14.29 -5.61
CA GLY A 81 14.01 14.05 -5.63
C GLY A 81 14.53 13.26 -4.43
N TYR A 82 13.65 12.62 -3.65
CA TYR A 82 14.03 11.83 -2.47
C TYR A 82 14.47 10.41 -2.83
N VAL A 83 13.96 9.88 -3.94
CA VAL A 83 14.37 8.60 -4.51
C VAL A 83 14.70 8.80 -5.98
N GLY A 84 15.73 8.11 -6.48
CA GLY A 84 16.06 8.16 -7.91
C GLY A 84 14.95 7.55 -8.76
N TRP A 85 14.65 8.17 -9.92
CA TRP A 85 13.63 7.69 -10.86
C TRP A 85 13.83 6.24 -11.28
N GLY A 86 15.08 5.78 -11.43
CA GLY A 86 15.37 4.38 -11.74
C GLY A 86 14.85 3.42 -10.67
N VAL A 87 14.99 3.76 -9.38
CA VAL A 87 14.49 2.95 -8.27
C VAL A 87 12.96 2.99 -8.22
N ALA A 88 12.35 4.17 -8.39
CA ALA A 88 10.91 4.31 -8.39
C ALA A 88 10.26 3.53 -9.54
N LEU A 89 10.82 3.62 -10.75
CA LEU A 89 10.36 2.85 -11.91
C LEU A 89 10.58 1.36 -11.68
N LEU A 90 11.72 0.93 -11.15
CA LEU A 90 11.96 -0.48 -10.83
C LEU A 90 10.88 -1.00 -9.87
N VAL A 91 10.64 -0.31 -8.76
CA VAL A 91 9.63 -0.71 -7.77
C VAL A 91 8.23 -0.75 -8.38
N VAL A 92 7.79 0.32 -9.06
CA VAL A 92 6.43 0.39 -9.61
C VAL A 92 6.22 -0.57 -10.78
N VAL A 93 7.16 -0.66 -11.71
CA VAL A 93 7.03 -1.49 -12.92
C VAL A 93 7.25 -2.96 -12.60
N VAL A 94 8.27 -3.31 -11.82
CA VAL A 94 8.55 -4.72 -11.51
C VAL A 94 7.52 -5.29 -10.55
N LEU A 95 7.22 -4.59 -9.45
CA LEU A 95 6.30 -5.12 -8.44
C LEU A 95 4.84 -4.88 -8.85
N GLY A 96 4.50 -3.69 -9.35
CA GLY A 96 3.15 -3.40 -9.83
C GLY A 96 2.81 -4.12 -11.13
N GLY A 97 3.72 -4.12 -12.10
CA GLY A 97 3.56 -4.88 -13.34
C GLY A 97 3.61 -6.39 -13.11
N GLY A 98 4.50 -6.86 -12.23
CA GLY A 98 4.55 -8.26 -11.81
C GLY A 98 3.26 -8.71 -11.11
N TRP A 99 2.68 -7.87 -10.25
CA TRP A 99 1.37 -8.15 -9.65
C TRP A 99 0.26 -8.29 -10.70
N ILE A 100 0.18 -7.37 -11.67
CA ILE A 100 -0.80 -7.44 -12.76
C ILE A 100 -0.59 -8.71 -13.61
N ALA A 101 0.66 -9.04 -13.94
CA ALA A 101 1.00 -10.14 -14.84
C ALA A 101 0.85 -11.52 -14.17
N LEU A 102 1.18 -11.63 -12.88
CA LEU A 102 1.23 -12.90 -12.15
C LEU A 102 0.03 -13.13 -11.24
N GLY A 103 -0.79 -12.09 -11.00
CA GLY A 103 -1.92 -12.14 -10.06
C GLY A 103 -1.50 -12.42 -8.61
N ASN A 104 -0.26 -12.08 -8.23
CA ASN A 104 0.29 -12.38 -6.90
C ASN A 104 0.25 -11.15 -5.99
N ASP A 105 -0.67 -11.16 -5.03
CA ASP A 105 -0.94 -10.06 -4.10
C ASP A 105 0.26 -9.70 -3.19
N SER A 106 1.23 -10.61 -3.04
CA SER A 106 2.46 -10.33 -2.30
C SER A 106 3.35 -9.30 -3.00
N LEU A 107 3.27 -9.20 -4.33
CA LEU A 107 4.00 -8.19 -5.09
C LEU A 107 3.43 -6.79 -4.87
N SER A 108 2.10 -6.67 -4.84
CA SER A 108 1.43 -5.44 -4.41
C SER A 108 1.82 -5.07 -2.98
N SER A 109 1.75 -6.03 -2.06
CA SER A 109 2.13 -5.83 -0.66
C SER A 109 3.58 -5.37 -0.51
N ALA A 110 4.50 -5.94 -1.29
CA ALA A 110 5.91 -5.54 -1.30
C ALA A 110 6.10 -4.11 -1.82
N LEU A 111 5.42 -3.73 -2.91
CA LEU A 111 5.45 -2.37 -3.43
C LEU A 111 5.01 -1.38 -2.36
N GLN A 112 3.88 -1.66 -1.73
CA GLN A 112 3.33 -0.83 -0.67
C GLN A 112 4.28 -0.72 0.53
N ALA A 113 4.81 -1.84 1.01
CA ALA A 113 5.76 -1.85 2.14
C ALA A 113 7.01 -1.02 1.84
N ILE A 114 7.58 -1.13 0.64
CA ILE A 114 8.74 -0.34 0.21
C ILE A 114 8.40 1.14 0.15
N ALA A 115 7.27 1.51 -0.45
CA ALA A 115 6.85 2.91 -0.59
C ALA A 115 6.57 3.55 0.78
N TYR A 116 5.78 2.88 1.63
CA TYR A 116 5.43 3.35 2.97
C TYR A 116 6.65 3.42 3.87
N GLY A 117 7.50 2.39 3.86
CA GLY A 117 8.74 2.36 4.62
C GLY A 117 9.69 3.49 4.21
N SER A 118 9.84 3.73 2.90
CA SER A 118 10.69 4.80 2.36
C SER A 118 10.19 6.18 2.77
N PHE A 119 8.87 6.41 2.72
CA PHE A 119 8.28 7.68 3.16
C PHE A 119 8.39 7.89 4.67
N MET A 120 8.13 6.87 5.49
CA MET A 120 8.27 6.98 6.96
C MET A 120 9.72 7.24 7.35
N TRP A 121 10.68 6.57 6.70
CA TRP A 121 12.10 6.83 6.89
C TRP A 121 12.47 8.26 6.50
N LEU A 122 11.98 8.75 5.36
CA LEU A 122 12.17 10.12 4.94
C LEU A 122 11.59 11.11 5.97
N ALA A 123 10.35 10.92 6.40
CA ALA A 123 9.67 11.77 7.37
C ALA A 123 10.45 11.85 8.70
N TYR A 124 10.92 10.71 9.20
CA TYR A 124 11.75 10.63 10.39
C TYR A 124 13.12 11.32 10.18
N SER A 125 13.82 11.01 9.09
CA SER A 125 15.17 11.55 8.81
C SER A 125 15.18 13.08 8.62
N ARG A 126 14.07 13.64 8.14
CA ARG A 126 13.88 15.08 7.95
C ARG A 126 13.23 15.76 9.16
N SER A 127 12.90 15.00 10.22
CA SER A 127 12.24 15.49 11.44
C SER A 127 11.02 16.36 11.15
N ILE A 128 10.21 15.98 10.16
CA ILE A 128 9.04 16.78 9.75
C ILE A 128 8.00 16.82 10.89
N GLY A 129 7.21 17.88 10.98
CA GLY A 129 6.06 17.92 11.87
C GLY A 129 5.10 16.76 11.56
N GLY A 130 4.78 15.94 12.55
CA GLY A 130 3.85 14.82 12.37
C GLY A 130 4.45 13.56 11.73
N TRP A 131 5.78 13.38 11.69
CA TRP A 131 6.42 12.13 11.25
C TRP A 131 5.90 10.87 11.99
N TRP A 132 5.42 11.05 13.23
CA TRP A 132 4.87 10.00 14.08
C TRP A 132 3.45 9.57 13.69
N LEU A 133 2.74 10.34 12.85
CA LEU A 133 1.34 10.07 12.50
C LEU A 133 1.16 8.70 11.81
N PRO A 134 1.84 8.39 10.68
CA PRO A 134 1.75 7.06 10.08
C PRO A 134 2.10 5.91 11.04
N PRO A 135 3.26 5.89 11.75
CA PRO A 135 3.61 4.76 12.60
C PRO A 135 2.64 4.55 13.77
N VAL A 136 2.06 5.63 14.33
CA VAL A 136 1.02 5.49 15.37
C VAL A 136 -0.27 4.91 14.78
N VAL A 137 -0.71 5.37 13.61
CA VAL A 137 -1.93 4.86 12.98
C VAL A 137 -1.80 3.38 12.62
N ILE A 138 -0.69 2.96 12.00
CA ILE A 138 -0.49 1.54 11.66
C ILE A 138 -0.41 0.67 12.92
N LEU A 139 0.18 1.17 14.03
CA LEU A 139 0.20 0.46 15.31
C LEU A 139 -1.20 0.30 15.91
N ILE A 140 -2.03 1.35 15.86
CA ILE A 140 -3.44 1.30 16.29
C ILE A 140 -4.21 0.29 15.43
N ILE A 141 -4.05 0.33 14.11
CA ILE A 141 -4.72 -0.61 13.22
C ILE A 141 -4.26 -2.04 13.50
N ALA A 142 -2.96 -2.29 13.63
CA ALA A 142 -2.40 -3.61 13.90
C ALA A 142 -2.86 -4.18 15.25
N THR A 143 -2.93 -3.34 16.31
CA THR A 143 -3.42 -3.77 17.62
C THR A 143 -4.92 -4.08 17.59
N LEU A 144 -5.73 -3.25 16.92
CA LEU A 144 -7.17 -3.48 16.80
C LEU A 144 -7.55 -4.62 15.84
N SER A 145 -6.64 -5.01 14.94
CA SER A 145 -6.83 -6.09 13.96
C SER A 145 -5.88 -7.27 14.17
N TRP A 146 -5.36 -7.44 15.39
CA TRP A 146 -4.28 -8.38 15.71
C TRP A 146 -4.51 -9.81 15.21
N GLN A 147 -5.74 -10.32 15.33
CA GLN A 147 -6.09 -11.65 14.81
C GLN A 147 -5.93 -11.75 13.28
N ARG A 148 -6.44 -10.77 12.52
CA ARG A 148 -6.30 -10.71 11.05
C ARG A 148 -4.85 -10.52 10.62
N PHE A 149 -4.13 -9.64 11.31
CA PHE A 149 -2.74 -9.37 11.02
C PHE A 149 -1.88 -10.65 11.14
N THR A 150 -2.11 -11.42 12.20
CA THR A 150 -1.35 -12.65 12.48
C THR A 150 -1.81 -13.87 11.69
N HIS A 151 -3.11 -14.01 11.39
CA HIS A 151 -3.66 -15.20 10.73
C HIS A 151 -3.80 -15.06 9.21
N ASP A 152 -4.04 -13.85 8.70
CA ASP A 152 -4.31 -13.64 7.27
C ASP A 152 -3.15 -12.90 6.58
N SER A 153 -2.75 -11.73 7.12
CA SER A 153 -1.79 -10.84 6.44
C SER A 153 -0.36 -11.39 6.39
N ILE A 154 0.20 -11.81 7.54
CA ILE A 154 1.56 -12.36 7.58
C ILE A 154 1.65 -13.70 6.82
N PRO A 155 0.78 -14.70 7.08
CA PRO A 155 0.88 -15.99 6.40
C PRO A 155 0.59 -15.87 4.90
N GLY A 156 -0.36 -15.02 4.49
CA GLY A 156 -0.67 -14.78 3.08
C GLY A 156 0.50 -14.18 2.31
N PHE A 157 1.19 -13.19 2.90
CA PHE A 157 2.40 -12.61 2.30
C PHE A 157 3.52 -13.66 2.16
N LEU A 158 3.81 -14.42 3.22
CA LEU A 158 4.85 -15.44 3.18
C LEU A 158 4.51 -16.57 2.20
N GLY A 159 3.24 -16.97 2.13
CA GLY A 159 2.74 -17.95 1.17
C GLY A 159 2.95 -17.49 -0.27
N GLY A 160 2.54 -16.26 -0.62
CA GLY A 160 2.71 -15.74 -1.97
C GLY A 160 4.18 -15.52 -2.38
N VAL A 161 5.07 -15.23 -1.43
CA VAL A 161 6.54 -15.26 -1.66
C VAL A 161 7.02 -16.69 -1.95
N GLY A 162 6.52 -17.68 -1.21
CA GLY A 162 6.82 -19.10 -1.44
C GLY A 162 6.34 -19.59 -2.81
N ASP A 163 5.17 -19.15 -3.26
CA ASP A 163 4.63 -19.46 -4.58
C ASP A 163 5.48 -18.87 -5.70
N LEU A 164 5.93 -17.62 -5.53
CA LEU A 164 6.82 -16.95 -6.48
C LEU A 164 8.18 -17.67 -6.58
N TYR A 165 8.75 -18.08 -5.43
CA TYR A 165 9.98 -18.87 -5.39
C TYR A 165 9.82 -20.22 -6.10
N SER A 166 8.71 -20.90 -5.85
CA SER A 166 8.38 -22.20 -6.47
C SER A 166 8.15 -22.07 -7.98
N ALA A 167 7.55 -20.96 -8.44
CA ALA A 167 7.39 -20.66 -9.86
C ALA A 167 8.73 -20.34 -10.54
N ALA A 168 9.57 -19.50 -9.91
CA ALA A 168 10.90 -19.16 -10.42
C ALA A 168 11.80 -20.40 -10.53
N ARG A 169 11.79 -21.27 -9.51
CA ARG A 169 12.53 -22.53 -9.52
C ARG A 169 12.13 -23.44 -10.69
N ARG A 170 10.82 -23.63 -10.90
CA ARG A 170 10.30 -24.43 -12.02
C ARG A 170 10.66 -23.87 -13.40
N PHE A 171 10.80 -22.54 -13.52
CA PHE A 171 11.24 -21.90 -14.76
C PHE A 171 12.71 -22.17 -15.06
N VAL A 172 13.58 -22.06 -14.05
CA VAL A 172 15.01 -22.37 -14.16
C VAL A 172 15.24 -23.85 -14.54
N GLU A 173 14.53 -24.77 -13.88
CA GLU A 173 14.64 -26.22 -14.17
C GLU A 173 14.16 -26.61 -15.58
N ARG A 174 13.32 -25.78 -16.24
CA ARG A 174 12.89 -26.00 -17.63
C ARG A 174 13.85 -25.45 -18.68
N THR A 175 14.77 -24.57 -18.30
CA THR A 175 15.68 -23.86 -19.20
C THR A 175 17.13 -24.35 -19.09
N SER A 176 17.43 -25.22 -18.12
CA SER A 176 18.65 -26.02 -17.99
C SER A 176 18.53 -27.38 -18.66
#